data_AF-A0A560EXY6-F1
#
_entry.id   AF-A0A560EXY6-F1
#
_cell.length_a   1.000
_cell.length_b   1.000
_cell.length_c   1.000
_cell.angle_alpha   90.00
_cell.angle_beta   90.00
_cell.angle_gamma   90.00
#
_symmetry.space_group_name_H-M   'P 1'
#
loop_
_entity.id
_entity.type
_entity.pdbx_description
1 polymer ?
#
loop_
_entity_poly.entity_id
_entity_poly.type
_entity_poly.pdbx_seq_one_letter_code
_entity_poly.pdbx_strand_id
1 'polypeptide(L)'
;MAYPFFSLSKSHRIAPIDFSAGGVSIRVEAVPDHGMATIWDADILIWAASQIVEARDAGLRTSRLMAATPYEILTYVGRGTSMRDYQRLKAALDRLQSTTISTSIRQPAEGRRHRFSWINEWQERTDRQGRPDGIELIVPDWFYKAVLDDALILTIDPAYFDLTGGLDRWLYRLVRKHGGRQRGGWRFDLRHLHLKSGSLSPFKRFAFELRDIVRRQPLPGYVLSLEVEIGGRTLLAFEPLAACGKPVGGLVLSGTRPIVPSGTRGSCHQEPSPALTSGNRGRIRALNLESNILTLTCCCESVNCGDNASSFQSAIGGLIRKAALACEDAAARPPGRASAAVCRRCGRPRPSSSR
;
A
#
# COMPACT_ATOMS: atom_id res chain seq x y z
N MET A 1 0.30 2.96 5.12
CA MET A 1 -0.39 1.66 5.29
C MET A 1 -0.78 1.50 6.76
N ALA A 2 -2.05 1.26 7.09
CA ALA A 2 -2.54 1.20 8.48
C ALA A 2 -2.96 -0.21 8.93
N TYR A 3 -2.75 -1.21 8.08
CA TYR A 3 -3.09 -2.60 8.32
C TYR A 3 -1.82 -3.43 8.60
N PRO A 4 -1.92 -4.53 9.34
CA PRO A 4 -0.77 -5.32 9.77
C PRO A 4 -0.30 -6.28 8.68
N PHE A 5 0.37 -5.74 7.65
CA PHE A 5 0.95 -6.56 6.59
C PHE A 5 2.37 -7.08 6.86
N PHE A 6 2.99 -6.58 7.93
CA PHE A 6 4.39 -6.85 8.25
C PHE A 6 4.53 -7.25 9.71
N SER A 7 5.50 -8.10 10.01
CA SER A 7 5.94 -8.35 11.39
C SER A 7 6.53 -7.07 11.99
N LEU A 8 6.13 -6.76 13.23
CA LEU A 8 6.69 -5.62 14.00
C LEU A 8 7.96 -6.00 14.78
N SER A 9 8.38 -7.27 14.73
CA SER A 9 9.59 -7.77 15.37
C SER A 9 10.65 -8.11 14.32
N LYS A 10 11.94 -7.98 14.68
CA LYS A 10 13.08 -8.44 13.87
C LYS A 10 13.29 -9.95 13.98
N SER A 11 12.61 -10.61 14.92
CA SER A 11 12.71 -12.06 15.12
C SER A 11 12.09 -12.82 13.95
N HIS A 12 12.68 -13.96 13.62
CA HIS A 12 12.14 -14.90 12.65
C HIS A 12 10.70 -15.29 13.04
N ARG A 13 9.73 -14.97 12.19
CA ARG A 13 8.31 -15.24 12.44
C ARG A 13 7.74 -16.08 11.32
N ILE A 14 7.24 -17.25 11.67
CA ILE A 14 6.48 -18.13 10.77
C ILE A 14 4.98 -18.15 11.11
N ALA A 15 4.63 -17.78 12.35
CA ALA A 15 3.24 -17.69 12.79
C ALA A 15 2.49 -16.63 11.96
N PRO A 16 1.36 -16.99 11.32
CA PRO A 16 0.61 -16.05 10.48
C PRO A 16 0.16 -14.80 11.23
N ILE A 17 -0.11 -13.73 10.49
CA ILE A 17 -0.91 -12.61 10.99
C ILE A 17 -2.33 -12.82 10.47
N ASP A 18 -3.27 -13.11 11.37
CA ASP A 18 -4.70 -13.10 11.06
C ASP A 18 -5.32 -11.84 11.65
N PHE A 19 -5.82 -10.95 10.80
CA PHE A 19 -6.46 -9.70 11.17
C PHE A 19 -7.88 -9.64 10.60
N SER A 20 -8.85 -9.30 11.46
CA SER A 20 -10.23 -9.08 11.06
C SER A 20 -10.80 -7.88 11.82
N ALA A 21 -11.16 -6.82 11.10
CA ALA A 21 -11.86 -5.67 11.67
C ALA A 21 -12.58 -4.85 10.59
N GLY A 22 -13.78 -4.35 10.89
CA GLY A 22 -14.52 -3.45 10.02
C GLY A 22 -14.83 -4.03 8.63
N GLY A 23 -15.19 -5.31 8.56
CA GLY A 23 -15.44 -6.02 7.29
C GLY A 23 -14.20 -6.33 6.45
N VAL A 24 -13.01 -5.95 6.93
CA VAL A 24 -11.73 -6.26 6.29
C VAL A 24 -11.09 -7.46 6.98
N SER A 25 -10.69 -8.44 6.17
CA SER A 25 -9.86 -9.57 6.58
C SER A 25 -8.51 -9.49 5.89
N ILE A 26 -7.46 -9.83 6.63
CA ILE A 26 -6.08 -9.90 6.15
C ILE A 26 -5.44 -11.12 6.78
N ARG A 27 -4.80 -11.94 5.95
CA ARG A 27 -3.98 -13.05 6.39
C ARG A 27 -2.60 -12.93 5.76
N VAL A 28 -1.57 -12.93 6.58
CA VAL A 28 -0.16 -12.87 6.13
C VAL A 28 0.52 -14.17 6.52
N GLU A 29 1.06 -14.86 5.52
CA GLU A 29 1.68 -16.17 5.63
C GLU A 29 3.14 -16.08 5.20
N ALA A 30 4.00 -16.85 5.86
CA ALA A 30 5.44 -16.85 5.64
C ALA A 30 5.92 -18.25 5.31
N VAL A 31 7.00 -18.33 4.52
CA VAL A 31 7.72 -19.58 4.28
C VAL A 31 8.70 -19.82 5.44
N PRO A 32 8.84 -21.06 5.95
CA PRO A 32 9.71 -21.36 7.07
C PRO A 32 11.17 -20.90 6.92
N ASP A 33 11.73 -21.02 5.72
CA ASP A 33 13.14 -20.76 5.44
C ASP A 33 13.51 -19.27 5.59
N HIS A 34 12.66 -18.37 5.09
CA HIS A 34 12.93 -16.93 5.09
C HIS A 34 12.21 -16.18 6.22
N GLY A 35 11.09 -16.72 6.70
CA GLY A 35 10.22 -16.05 7.66
C GLY A 35 9.41 -14.90 7.05
N MET A 36 8.62 -14.23 7.87
CA MET A 36 7.71 -13.17 7.46
C MET A 36 8.43 -11.85 7.21
N ALA A 37 8.05 -11.15 6.14
CA ALA A 37 8.46 -9.79 5.89
C ALA A 37 8.18 -8.89 7.09
N THR A 38 9.20 -8.16 7.49
CA THR A 38 9.19 -7.28 8.66
C THR A 38 8.93 -5.84 8.23
N ILE A 39 8.59 -5.01 9.21
CA ILE A 39 8.36 -3.59 8.98
C ILE A 39 9.59 -2.84 8.44
N TRP A 40 10.80 -3.35 8.67
CA TRP A 40 12.02 -2.79 8.11
C TRP A 40 12.19 -3.14 6.63
N ASP A 41 11.69 -4.30 6.18
CA ASP A 41 11.76 -4.70 4.77
C ASP A 41 10.89 -3.79 3.90
N ALA A 42 9.83 -3.21 4.48
CA ALA A 42 8.99 -2.22 3.81
C ALA A 42 9.75 -0.94 3.40
N ASP A 43 10.95 -0.68 3.92
CA ASP A 43 11.78 0.45 3.49
C ASP A 43 12.16 0.32 2.02
N ILE A 44 12.38 -0.90 1.52
CA ILE A 44 12.67 -1.19 0.11
C ILE A 44 11.48 -0.80 -0.77
N LEU A 45 10.25 -1.03 -0.28
CA LEU A 45 9.04 -0.64 -1.02
C LEU A 45 8.84 0.88 -1.02
N ILE A 46 9.24 1.57 0.05
CA ILE A 46 9.25 3.04 0.10
C ILE A 46 10.24 3.58 -0.93
N TRP A 47 11.46 3.04 -0.98
CA TRP A 47 12.44 3.35 -2.02
C TRP A 47 11.87 3.10 -3.43
N ALA A 48 11.32 1.90 -3.68
CA ALA A 48 10.79 1.53 -4.98
C ALA A 48 9.68 2.48 -5.46
N ALA A 49 8.72 2.80 -4.58
CA ALA A 49 7.69 3.78 -4.88
C ALA A 49 8.27 5.16 -5.18
N SER A 50 9.30 5.58 -4.43
CA SER A 50 9.95 6.89 -4.60
C SER A 50 10.61 7.00 -5.98
N GLN A 51 11.33 5.97 -6.43
CA GLN A 51 11.94 5.96 -7.77
C GLN A 51 10.91 6.02 -8.90
N ILE A 52 9.78 5.30 -8.75
CA ILE A 52 8.70 5.32 -9.75
C ILE A 52 8.08 6.72 -9.84
N VAL A 53 7.81 7.36 -8.70
CA VAL A 53 7.26 8.73 -8.64
C VAL A 53 8.24 9.73 -9.23
N GLU A 54 9.51 9.66 -8.84
CA GLU A 54 10.56 10.56 -9.34
C GLU A 54 10.70 10.46 -10.86
N ALA A 55 10.76 9.24 -11.41
CA ALA A 55 10.83 9.03 -12.84
C ALA A 55 9.58 9.57 -13.57
N ARG A 56 8.37 9.34 -13.02
CA ARG A 56 7.13 9.89 -13.56
C ARG A 56 7.14 11.42 -13.57
N ASP A 57 7.51 12.03 -12.45
CA ASP A 57 7.49 13.48 -12.26
C ASP A 57 8.57 14.16 -13.14
N ALA A 58 9.66 13.46 -13.45
CA ALA A 58 10.65 13.86 -14.44
C ALA A 58 10.22 13.65 -15.91
N GLY A 59 9.00 13.12 -16.16
CA GLY A 59 8.49 12.83 -17.49
C GLY A 59 9.13 11.61 -18.17
N LEU A 60 9.83 10.77 -17.41
CA LEU A 60 10.43 9.52 -17.90
C LEU A 60 9.37 8.41 -17.97
N ARG A 61 9.58 7.44 -18.85
CA ARG A 61 8.74 6.23 -18.87
C ARG A 61 9.09 5.37 -17.67
N THR A 62 8.11 5.13 -16.81
CA THR A 62 8.25 4.24 -15.66
C THR A 62 8.06 2.78 -16.08
N SER A 63 8.68 1.86 -15.33
CA SER A 63 8.55 0.40 -15.53
C SER A 63 8.37 -0.30 -14.19
N ARG A 64 7.80 -1.51 -14.23
CA ARG A 64 7.74 -2.43 -13.09
C ARG A 64 9.08 -3.12 -12.83
N LEU A 65 9.93 -3.22 -13.86
CA LEU A 65 11.28 -3.73 -13.74
C LEU A 65 12.18 -2.60 -13.25
N MET A 66 12.80 -2.81 -12.10
CA MET A 66 13.69 -1.85 -11.46
C MET A 66 15.08 -2.47 -11.35
N ALA A 67 16.10 -1.67 -11.63
CA ALA A 67 17.50 -2.04 -11.45
C ALA A 67 18.18 -1.00 -10.57
N ALA A 68 18.97 -1.43 -9.60
CA ALA A 68 19.74 -0.55 -8.73
C ALA A 68 20.93 -1.28 -8.12
N THR A 69 21.95 -0.54 -7.71
CA THR A 69 23.02 -1.09 -6.88
C THR A 69 22.53 -1.27 -5.44
N PRO A 70 23.05 -2.27 -4.70
CA PRO A 70 22.78 -2.39 -3.28
C PRO A 70 23.13 -1.13 -2.49
N TYR A 71 24.20 -0.42 -2.90
CA TYR A 71 24.63 0.83 -2.31
C TYR A 71 23.54 1.90 -2.40
N GLU A 72 22.94 2.12 -3.58
CA GLU A 72 21.87 3.11 -3.77
C GLU A 72 20.66 2.83 -2.88
N ILE A 73 20.22 1.57 -2.80
CA ILE A 73 19.08 1.19 -1.95
C ILE A 73 19.41 1.44 -0.48
N LEU A 74 20.55 0.95 0.00
CA LEU A 74 20.95 1.05 1.40
C LEU A 74 21.16 2.51 1.83
N THR A 75 21.82 3.32 1.00
CA THR A 75 22.02 4.74 1.27
C THR A 75 20.68 5.48 1.32
N TYR A 76 19.75 5.21 0.39
CA TYR A 76 18.43 5.84 0.40
C TYR A 76 17.65 5.55 1.68
N VAL A 77 17.65 4.29 2.14
CA VAL A 77 16.90 3.88 3.34
C VAL A 77 17.67 4.11 4.65
N GLY A 78 18.76 4.89 4.62
CA GLY A 78 19.54 5.26 5.81
C GLY A 78 20.24 4.09 6.50
N ARG A 79 20.71 3.09 5.73
CA ARG A 79 21.39 1.90 6.25
C ARG A 79 22.89 1.93 5.96
N GLY A 80 23.64 1.19 6.78
CA GLY A 80 25.05 0.94 6.53
C GLY A 80 25.25 0.18 5.21
N THR A 81 26.43 0.34 4.62
CA THR A 81 26.82 -0.28 3.34
C THR A 81 27.85 -1.38 3.53
N SER A 82 27.85 -2.02 4.70
CA SER A 82 28.74 -3.14 5.01
C SER A 82 28.29 -4.42 4.29
N MET A 83 29.19 -5.41 4.17
CA MET A 83 28.84 -6.73 3.64
C MET A 83 27.66 -7.37 4.40
N ARG A 84 27.60 -7.14 5.73
CA ARG A 84 26.49 -7.62 6.57
C ARG A 84 25.17 -6.94 6.21
N ASP A 85 25.18 -5.66 5.88
CA ASP A 85 23.98 -4.94 5.48
C ASP A 85 23.53 -5.34 4.08
N TYR A 86 24.47 -5.67 3.19
CA TYR A 86 24.14 -6.26 1.90
C TYR A 86 23.47 -7.63 2.05
N GLN A 87 24.00 -8.52 2.89
CA GLN A 87 23.36 -9.80 3.19
C GLN A 87 21.95 -9.63 3.79
N ARG A 88 21.76 -8.62 4.63
CA ARG A 88 20.44 -8.28 5.18
C ARG A 88 19.46 -7.77 4.13
N LEU A 89 19.94 -7.01 3.14
CA LEU A 89 19.14 -6.57 1.99
C LEU A 89 18.65 -7.77 1.19
N LYS A 90 19.54 -8.73 0.87
CA LYS A 90 19.15 -9.98 0.19
C LYS A 90 18.08 -10.74 0.96
N ALA A 91 18.31 -10.97 2.25
CA ALA A 91 17.33 -11.63 3.10
C ALA A 91 16.01 -10.86 3.20
N ALA A 92 16.02 -9.53 3.10
CA ALA A 92 14.81 -8.72 3.04
C ALA A 92 14.04 -8.90 1.72
N LEU A 93 14.75 -8.97 0.59
CA LEU A 93 14.15 -9.26 -0.72
C LEU A 93 13.53 -10.66 -0.74
N ASP A 94 14.22 -11.67 -0.21
CA ASP A 94 13.69 -13.03 -0.06
C ASP A 94 12.41 -13.06 0.78
N ARG A 95 12.39 -12.35 1.91
CA ARG A 95 11.19 -12.23 2.75
C ARG A 95 10.05 -11.51 2.03
N LEU A 96 10.32 -10.44 1.28
CA LEU A 96 9.31 -9.69 0.53
C LEU A 96 8.71 -10.50 -0.62
N GLN A 97 9.51 -11.35 -1.26
CA GLN A 97 9.07 -12.25 -2.32
C GLN A 97 8.26 -13.44 -1.75
N SER A 98 8.73 -14.06 -0.66
CA SER A 98 8.13 -15.26 -0.10
C SER A 98 6.93 -15.02 0.82
N THR A 99 6.77 -13.80 1.35
CA THR A 99 5.60 -13.46 2.19
C THR A 99 4.34 -13.32 1.35
N THR A 100 3.35 -14.15 1.65
CA THR A 100 2.07 -14.16 0.94
C THR A 100 0.99 -13.44 1.76
N ILE A 101 0.29 -12.50 1.14
CA ILE A 101 -0.79 -11.73 1.77
C ILE A 101 -2.10 -12.05 1.06
N SER A 102 -3.13 -12.42 1.82
CA SER A 102 -4.51 -12.53 1.36
C SER A 102 -5.36 -11.44 2.01
N THR A 103 -6.14 -10.66 1.25
CA THR A 103 -6.95 -9.58 1.80
C THR A 103 -8.28 -9.32 1.05
N SER A 104 -9.27 -8.79 1.78
CA SER A 104 -10.55 -8.32 1.24
C SER A 104 -10.66 -6.78 1.01
N ILE A 105 -9.61 -5.99 1.29
CA ILE A 105 -9.66 -4.50 1.31
C ILE A 105 -10.29 -3.87 0.05
N ARG A 106 -10.07 -4.45 -1.14
CA ARG A 106 -10.51 -3.89 -2.42
C ARG A 106 -11.68 -4.63 -3.06
N GLN A 107 -12.14 -5.72 -2.46
CA GLN A 107 -13.20 -6.58 -3.02
C GLN A 107 -14.21 -7.04 -1.94
N PRO A 108 -14.75 -6.14 -1.09
CA PRO A 108 -15.66 -6.55 -0.02
C PRO A 108 -17.00 -7.11 -0.53
N ALA A 109 -17.45 -6.72 -1.72
CA ALA A 109 -18.78 -7.04 -2.24
C ALA A 109 -18.85 -8.38 -3.03
N GLU A 110 -17.73 -8.92 -3.52
CA GLU A 110 -17.72 -10.12 -4.39
C GLU A 110 -17.23 -11.39 -3.69
N GLY A 111 -16.87 -11.33 -2.40
CA GLY A 111 -16.28 -12.48 -1.67
C GLY A 111 -14.90 -12.92 -2.18
N ARG A 112 -14.37 -12.27 -3.21
CA ARG A 112 -13.06 -12.54 -3.78
C ARG A 112 -11.96 -12.03 -2.85
N ARG A 113 -10.97 -12.89 -2.57
CA ARG A 113 -9.77 -12.55 -1.81
C ARG A 113 -8.63 -12.35 -2.77
N HIS A 114 -8.02 -11.17 -2.73
CA HIS A 114 -6.81 -10.91 -3.51
C HIS A 114 -5.61 -11.47 -2.75
N ARG A 115 -4.80 -12.30 -3.42
CA ARG A 115 -3.56 -12.86 -2.86
C ARG A 115 -2.37 -12.33 -3.65
N PHE A 116 -1.35 -11.84 -2.94
CA PHE A 116 -0.16 -11.24 -3.56
C PHE A 116 1.08 -11.36 -2.65
N SER A 117 2.25 -11.22 -3.26
CA SER A 117 3.52 -10.94 -2.59
C SER A 117 3.93 -9.47 -2.81
N TRP A 118 4.90 -8.98 -2.06
CA TRP A 118 5.38 -7.59 -2.20
C TRP A 118 6.32 -7.40 -3.38
N ILE A 119 7.07 -8.45 -3.73
CA ILE A 119 7.96 -8.52 -4.89
C ILE A 119 7.59 -9.78 -5.66
N ASN A 120 7.51 -9.68 -6.99
CA ASN A 120 7.25 -10.85 -7.84
C ASN A 120 8.55 -11.64 -8.05
N GLU A 121 9.60 -10.92 -8.38
CA GLU A 121 10.89 -11.48 -8.77
C GLU A 121 12.01 -10.54 -8.37
N TRP A 122 13.14 -11.09 -7.97
CA TRP A 122 14.38 -10.34 -7.82
C TRP A 122 15.56 -11.22 -8.19
N GLN A 123 16.62 -10.62 -8.72
CA GLN A 123 17.85 -11.31 -9.09
C GLN A 123 19.07 -10.44 -8.81
N GLU A 124 20.16 -11.09 -8.43
CA GLU A 124 21.46 -10.45 -8.38
C GLU A 124 22.04 -10.40 -9.79
N ARG A 125 22.47 -9.20 -10.19
CA ARG A 125 23.32 -9.06 -11.36
C ARG A 125 24.75 -9.28 -10.93
N THR A 126 25.45 -10.06 -11.72
CA THR A 126 26.87 -10.33 -11.54
C THR A 126 27.59 -9.86 -12.80
N ASP A 127 28.71 -9.15 -12.62
CA ASP A 127 29.56 -8.78 -13.75
C ASP A 127 30.23 -10.01 -14.37
N ARG A 128 30.94 -9.80 -15.48
CA ARG A 128 31.68 -10.87 -16.19
C ARG A 128 32.78 -11.52 -15.34
N GLN A 129 33.13 -10.91 -14.22
CA GLN A 129 34.18 -11.34 -13.29
C GLN A 129 33.60 -11.98 -12.02
N GLY A 130 32.27 -12.19 -11.94
CA GLY A 130 31.64 -12.82 -10.78
C GLY A 130 31.35 -11.86 -9.62
N ARG A 131 31.51 -10.54 -9.79
CA ARG A 131 31.27 -9.54 -8.74
C ARG A 131 29.83 -9.04 -8.80
N PRO A 132 29.16 -8.79 -7.66
CA PRO A 132 27.83 -8.21 -7.64
C PRO A 132 27.81 -6.83 -8.31
N ASP A 133 27.11 -6.72 -9.45
CA ASP A 133 26.98 -5.53 -10.29
C ASP A 133 25.67 -4.77 -10.01
N GLY A 134 24.69 -5.44 -9.37
CA GLY A 134 23.43 -4.81 -9.03
C GLY A 134 22.36 -5.79 -8.57
N ILE A 135 21.17 -5.23 -8.34
CA ILE A 135 19.94 -5.96 -8.07
C ILE A 135 18.93 -5.54 -9.13
N GLU A 136 18.28 -6.51 -9.74
CA GLU A 136 17.08 -6.32 -10.53
C GLU A 136 15.89 -6.87 -9.76
N LEU A 137 14.76 -6.16 -9.78
CA LEU A 137 13.52 -6.62 -9.16
C LEU A 137 12.29 -6.18 -9.95
N ILE A 138 11.26 -7.00 -9.88
CA ILE A 138 9.97 -6.77 -10.52
C ILE A 138 8.93 -6.55 -9.43
N VAL A 139 8.40 -5.33 -9.36
CA VAL A 139 7.28 -5.03 -8.46
C VAL A 139 5.95 -5.55 -9.04
N PRO A 140 5.00 -5.97 -8.19
CA PRO A 140 3.67 -6.39 -8.63
C PRO A 140 2.92 -5.28 -9.38
N ASP A 141 2.08 -5.68 -10.34
CA ASP A 141 1.23 -4.77 -11.11
C ASP A 141 0.34 -3.89 -10.23
N TRP A 142 -0.28 -4.48 -9.20
CA TRP A 142 -1.15 -3.75 -8.29
C TRP A 142 -0.40 -2.65 -7.52
N PHE A 143 0.88 -2.89 -7.18
CA PHE A 143 1.73 -1.94 -6.46
C PHE A 143 2.09 -0.79 -7.37
N TYR A 144 2.57 -1.11 -8.58
CA TYR A 144 2.90 -0.13 -9.61
C TYR A 144 1.72 0.78 -9.95
N LYS A 145 0.54 0.21 -10.24
CA LYS A 145 -0.68 0.99 -10.49
C LYS A 145 -1.04 1.89 -9.30
N ALA A 146 -0.94 1.36 -8.09
CA ALA A 146 -1.28 2.13 -6.90
C ALA A 146 -0.31 3.30 -6.62
N VAL A 147 0.94 3.21 -7.08
CA VAL A 147 1.90 4.32 -7.06
C VAL A 147 1.56 5.33 -8.15
N LEU A 148 1.29 4.89 -9.37
CA LEU A 148 0.96 5.80 -10.48
C LEU A 148 -0.35 6.58 -10.28
N ASP A 149 -1.37 5.95 -9.70
CA ASP A 149 -2.68 6.56 -9.49
C ASP A 149 -2.71 7.55 -8.29
N ASP A 150 -1.54 7.85 -7.69
CA ASP A 150 -1.35 8.63 -6.45
C ASP A 150 -2.17 8.13 -5.24
N ALA A 151 -2.87 7.01 -5.38
CA ALA A 151 -3.90 6.55 -4.46
C ALA A 151 -3.33 6.06 -3.12
N LEU A 152 -2.03 5.74 -3.06
CA LEU A 152 -1.38 5.17 -1.88
C LEU A 152 -0.10 5.89 -1.42
N ILE A 153 0.32 6.97 -2.09
CA ILE A 153 1.59 7.63 -1.76
C ILE A 153 1.36 8.54 -0.55
N LEU A 154 1.93 8.14 0.59
CA LEU A 154 2.09 9.01 1.74
C LEU A 154 3.51 9.58 1.66
N THR A 155 3.65 10.90 1.60
CA THR A 155 4.96 11.54 1.75
C THR A 155 5.52 11.16 3.11
N ILE A 156 6.66 10.48 3.14
CA ILE A 156 7.37 10.07 4.36
C ILE A 156 8.47 11.11 4.65
N ASP A 157 8.63 11.48 5.92
CA ASP A 157 9.73 12.34 6.36
C ASP A 157 11.04 11.54 6.32
N PRO A 158 12.16 12.06 5.82
CA PRO A 158 13.44 11.35 5.80
C PRO A 158 13.87 10.79 7.17
N ALA A 159 13.56 11.48 8.27
CA ALA A 159 13.87 11.02 9.63
C ALA A 159 13.07 9.76 10.04
N TYR A 160 12.11 9.31 9.24
CA TYR A 160 11.46 8.01 9.41
C TYR A 160 12.46 6.86 9.43
N PHE A 161 13.51 6.92 8.61
CA PHE A 161 14.46 5.82 8.49
C PHE A 161 15.29 5.63 9.78
N ASP A 162 15.42 6.67 10.58
CA ASP A 162 16.10 6.66 11.89
C ASP A 162 15.29 5.97 12.99
N LEU A 163 14.00 5.73 12.78
CA LEU A 163 13.16 5.01 13.73
C LEU A 163 13.69 3.58 13.91
N THR A 164 14.05 3.21 15.13
CA THR A 164 14.70 1.92 15.40
C THR A 164 13.71 0.80 15.75
N GLY A 165 12.59 1.13 16.40
CA GLY A 165 11.59 0.17 16.84
C GLY A 165 10.50 -0.09 15.80
N GLY A 166 10.02 -1.33 15.78
CA GLY A 166 8.96 -1.73 14.84
C GLY A 166 7.62 -1.07 15.17
N LEU A 167 7.31 -0.92 16.46
CA LEU A 167 6.10 -0.20 16.87
C LEU A 167 6.18 1.30 16.52
N ASP A 168 7.36 1.94 16.67
CA ASP A 168 7.57 3.35 16.27
C ASP A 168 7.25 3.55 14.78
N ARG A 169 7.83 2.71 13.91
CA ARG A 169 7.65 2.76 12.45
C ARG A 169 6.21 2.49 12.04
N TRP A 170 5.54 1.54 12.70
CA TRP A 170 4.14 1.25 12.41
C TRP A 170 3.26 2.41 12.82
N LEU A 171 3.50 2.95 14.02
CA LEU A 171 2.73 4.06 14.56
C LEU A 171 2.91 5.31 13.71
N TYR A 172 4.15 5.63 13.29
CA TYR A 172 4.40 6.75 12.37
C TYR A 172 3.57 6.63 11.09
N ARG A 173 3.55 5.46 10.44
CA ARG A 173 2.80 5.26 9.19
C ARG A 173 1.29 5.28 9.40
N LEU A 174 0.82 4.86 10.58
CA LEU A 174 -0.58 4.99 10.97
C LEU A 174 -0.92 6.48 11.16
N VAL A 175 -0.19 7.18 12.01
CA VAL A 175 -0.36 8.61 12.32
C VAL A 175 -0.31 9.44 11.04
N ARG A 176 0.69 9.25 10.18
CA ARG A 176 0.83 9.97 8.90
C ARG A 176 -0.38 9.77 7.98
N LYS A 177 -0.96 8.56 7.94
CA LYS A 177 -2.16 8.27 7.16
C LYS A 177 -3.39 9.05 7.64
N HIS A 178 -3.53 9.24 8.96
CA HIS A 178 -4.70 9.90 9.57
C HIS A 178 -4.50 11.41 9.73
N GLY A 179 -3.31 11.83 10.15
CA GLY A 179 -2.93 13.24 10.37
C GLY A 179 -2.84 14.08 9.10
N GLY A 180 -2.58 13.48 7.93
CA GLY A 180 -2.62 14.22 6.66
C GLY A 180 -4.01 14.78 6.31
N ARG A 181 -5.07 14.25 6.92
CA ARG A 181 -6.47 14.67 6.68
C ARG A 181 -7.08 15.49 7.82
N GLN A 182 -6.42 15.55 8.97
CA GLN A 182 -7.03 16.04 10.22
C GLN A 182 -6.08 17.02 10.92
N ARG A 183 -6.35 18.32 10.72
CA ARG A 183 -5.52 19.42 11.23
C ARG A 183 -5.46 19.49 12.76
N GLY A 184 -6.53 19.06 13.44
CA GLY A 184 -6.62 19.05 14.91
C GLY A 184 -6.15 17.75 15.56
N GLY A 185 -5.42 16.90 14.83
CA GLY A 185 -5.00 15.61 15.34
C GLY A 185 -6.10 14.54 15.35
N TRP A 186 -5.82 13.41 15.99
CA TRP A 186 -6.76 12.29 16.12
C TRP A 186 -6.49 11.48 17.37
N ARG A 187 -7.52 10.78 17.85
CA ARG A 187 -7.48 9.93 19.04
C ARG A 187 -7.73 8.47 18.68
N PHE A 188 -6.91 7.58 19.21
CA PHE A 188 -7.11 6.14 19.09
C PHE A 188 -7.18 5.48 20.46
N ASP A 189 -8.21 4.66 20.68
CA ASP A 189 -8.23 3.75 21.82
C ASP A 189 -7.04 2.77 21.75
N LEU A 190 -6.32 2.61 22.86
CA LEU A 190 -5.12 1.77 22.94
C LEU A 190 -5.40 0.30 22.61
N ARG A 191 -6.56 -0.23 23.00
CA ARG A 191 -6.97 -1.62 22.68
C ARG A 191 -7.26 -1.74 21.19
N HIS A 192 -7.89 -0.72 20.59
CA HIS A 192 -8.08 -0.68 19.15
C HIS A 192 -6.73 -0.65 18.41
N LEU A 193 -5.75 0.15 18.88
CA LEU A 193 -4.41 0.16 18.31
C LEU A 193 -3.72 -1.20 18.42
N HIS A 194 -3.84 -1.87 19.56
CA HIS A 194 -3.25 -3.21 19.77
C HIS A 194 -3.79 -4.21 18.73
N LEU A 195 -5.11 -4.28 18.57
CA LEU A 195 -5.75 -5.11 17.55
C LEU A 195 -5.30 -4.73 16.13
N LYS A 196 -5.26 -3.42 15.84
CA LYS A 196 -4.87 -2.89 14.52
C LYS A 196 -3.40 -3.14 14.17
N SER A 197 -2.54 -3.21 15.18
CA SER A 197 -1.10 -3.41 15.00
C SER A 197 -0.74 -4.83 14.56
N GLY A 198 -1.60 -5.82 14.85
CA GLY A 198 -1.26 -7.24 14.67
C GLY A 198 -0.07 -7.69 15.53
N SER A 199 0.23 -6.95 16.62
CA SER A 199 1.30 -7.29 17.55
C SER A 199 0.98 -8.58 18.30
N LEU A 200 1.97 -9.47 18.39
CA LEU A 200 1.88 -10.69 19.20
C LEU A 200 2.12 -10.44 20.69
N SER A 201 2.63 -9.25 21.04
CA SER A 201 2.89 -8.93 22.45
C SER A 201 1.58 -8.83 23.23
N PRO A 202 1.55 -9.28 24.50
CA PRO A 202 0.41 -9.06 25.38
C PRO A 202 0.08 -7.57 25.49
N PHE A 203 -1.20 -7.22 25.61
CA PHE A 203 -1.65 -5.83 25.66
C PHE A 203 -0.90 -4.96 26.68
N LYS A 204 -0.57 -5.51 27.86
CA LYS A 204 0.21 -4.79 28.88
C LYS A 204 1.59 -4.35 28.36
N ARG A 205 2.28 -5.24 27.64
CA ARG A 205 3.59 -4.96 27.04
C ARG A 205 3.45 -3.95 25.89
N PHE A 206 2.45 -4.13 25.04
CA PHE A 206 2.14 -3.17 23.97
C PHE A 206 1.89 -1.76 24.51
N ALA A 207 1.05 -1.64 25.55
CA ALA A 207 0.76 -0.36 26.18
C ALA A 207 1.98 0.24 26.89
N PHE A 208 2.86 -0.58 27.47
CA PHE A 208 4.14 -0.14 28.04
C PHE A 208 5.05 0.44 26.94
N GLU A 209 5.21 -0.27 25.84
CA GLU A 209 6.00 0.21 24.70
C GLU A 209 5.40 1.51 24.14
N LEU A 210 4.08 1.59 23.96
CA LEU A 210 3.44 2.81 23.46
C LEU A 210 3.65 4.01 24.40
N ARG A 211 3.58 3.81 25.72
CA ARG A 211 3.92 4.87 26.71
C ARG A 211 5.36 5.32 26.56
N ASP A 212 6.28 4.40 26.31
CA ASP A 212 7.68 4.73 26.08
C ASP A 212 7.87 5.55 24.79
N ILE A 213 7.15 5.22 23.70
CA ILE A 213 7.13 6.03 22.48
C ILE A 213 6.61 7.44 22.76
N VAL A 214 5.49 7.57 23.48
CA VAL A 214 4.94 8.87 23.88
C VAL A 214 5.92 9.65 24.76
N ARG A 215 6.66 8.98 25.65
CA ARG A 215 7.69 9.64 26.47
C ARG A 215 8.87 10.16 25.63
N ARG A 216 9.35 9.37 24.67
CA ARG A 216 10.52 9.69 23.84
C ARG A 216 10.21 10.66 22.70
N GLN A 217 8.96 10.77 22.28
CA GLN A 217 8.50 11.56 21.13
C GLN A 217 9.33 11.33 19.84
N PRO A 218 9.58 10.07 19.41
CA PRO A 218 10.49 9.83 18.29
C PRO A 218 9.85 10.07 16.92
N LEU A 219 8.53 10.35 16.84
CA LEU A 219 7.80 10.42 15.57
C LEU A 219 8.01 11.78 14.89
N PRO A 220 8.70 11.85 13.73
CA PRO A 220 8.95 13.12 13.06
C PRO A 220 7.66 13.84 12.68
N GLY A 221 7.58 15.14 12.97
CA GLY A 221 6.44 15.98 12.60
C GLY A 221 5.15 15.77 13.43
N TYR A 222 5.19 14.97 14.50
CA TYR A 222 4.04 14.72 15.37
C TYR A 222 4.40 14.79 16.85
N VAL A 223 3.50 15.36 17.65
CA VAL A 223 3.53 15.21 19.11
C VAL A 223 2.47 14.19 19.49
N LEU A 224 2.85 13.26 20.35
CA LEU A 224 1.96 12.24 20.91
C LEU A 224 1.58 12.59 22.34
N SER A 225 0.38 12.25 22.76
CA SER A 225 -0.05 12.33 24.16
C SER A 225 -0.96 11.17 24.52
N LEU A 226 -1.06 10.90 25.81
CA LEU A 226 -2.01 9.93 26.35
C LEU A 226 -3.08 10.66 27.14
N GLU A 227 -4.32 10.41 26.79
CA GLU A 227 -5.49 10.92 27.48
C GLU A 227 -6.20 9.77 28.18
N VAL A 228 -6.69 10.00 29.39
CA VAL A 228 -7.50 9.02 30.13
C VAL A 228 -8.90 9.61 30.23
N GLU A 229 -9.86 8.95 29.58
CA GLU A 229 -11.26 9.33 29.69
C GLU A 229 -11.82 8.97 31.06
N ILE A 230 -12.91 9.64 31.45
CA ILE A 230 -13.64 9.41 32.70
C ILE A 230 -14.07 7.93 32.85
N GLY A 231 -14.29 7.22 31.73
CA GLY A 231 -14.58 5.78 31.70
C GLY A 231 -13.36 4.85 31.84
N GLY A 232 -12.17 5.37 32.16
CA GLY A 232 -10.93 4.61 32.33
C GLY A 232 -10.28 4.14 31.02
N ARG A 233 -10.83 4.53 29.86
CA ARG A 233 -10.21 4.24 28.56
C ARG A 233 -9.00 5.14 28.38
N THR A 234 -7.89 4.54 27.96
CA THR A 234 -6.70 5.29 27.57
C THR A 234 -6.70 5.48 26.07
N LEU A 235 -6.62 6.72 25.64
CA LEU A 235 -6.50 7.12 24.24
C LEU A 235 -5.09 7.61 23.96
N LEU A 236 -4.57 7.21 22.80
CA LEU A 236 -3.42 7.87 22.18
C LEU A 236 -3.94 9.01 21.33
N ALA A 237 -3.59 10.25 21.69
CA ALA A 237 -3.77 11.40 20.83
C ALA A 237 -2.46 11.69 20.09
N PHE A 238 -2.58 12.22 18.87
CA PHE A 238 -1.45 12.81 18.17
C PHE A 238 -1.88 14.11 17.52
N GLU A 239 -0.95 15.05 17.45
CA GLU A 239 -1.13 16.34 16.80
C GLU A 239 0.05 16.62 15.86
N PRO A 240 -0.20 17.14 14.65
CA PRO A 240 0.89 17.57 13.79
C PRO A 240 1.61 18.78 14.42
N LEU A 241 2.94 18.76 14.43
CA LEU A 241 3.73 19.94 14.82
C LEU A 241 3.48 21.06 13.80
N ALA A 242 2.95 22.20 14.26
CA ALA A 242 2.69 23.35 13.40
C ALA A 242 4.01 23.87 12.81
N ALA A 243 4.13 23.73 11.49
CA ALA A 243 5.16 24.22 10.56
C ALA A 243 6.51 23.47 10.50
N CYS A 244 6.54 22.42 9.69
CA CYS A 244 7.32 22.42 8.45
C CYS A 244 6.63 21.55 7.39
N GLY A 245 5.91 22.21 6.47
CA GLY A 245 5.18 21.57 5.38
C GLY A 245 3.76 22.13 5.28
N LYS A 246 3.48 22.89 4.21
CA LYS A 246 2.10 23.26 3.86
C LYS A 246 1.24 21.99 3.83
N PRO A 247 -0.05 22.03 4.20
CA PRO A 247 -0.94 20.91 3.93
C PRO A 247 -0.97 20.70 2.41
N VAL A 248 -0.26 19.68 1.95
CA VAL A 248 -0.32 19.26 0.56
C VAL A 248 -1.70 18.64 0.44
N GLY A 249 -2.63 19.36 -0.20
CA GLY A 249 -3.78 18.69 -0.80
C GLY A 249 -3.25 17.56 -1.70
N GLY A 250 -4.07 16.58 -2.09
CA GLY A 250 -3.63 15.46 -2.94
C GLY A 250 -3.06 15.85 -4.33
N LEU A 251 -2.70 17.12 -4.54
CA LEU A 251 -1.87 17.64 -5.61
C LEU A 251 -0.52 18.05 -5.01
N VAL A 252 0.49 17.23 -5.25
CA VAL A 252 1.89 17.63 -5.07
C VAL A 252 2.14 18.77 -6.05
N LEU A 253 2.38 19.98 -5.54
CA LEU A 253 2.96 21.05 -6.35
C LEU A 253 4.43 20.70 -6.57
N SER A 254 4.71 20.25 -7.79
CA SER A 254 6.03 20.21 -8.42
C SER A 254 6.85 21.45 -8.07
N GLY A 255 8.09 21.25 -7.61
CA GLY A 255 9.08 22.30 -7.44
C GLY A 255 9.83 22.29 -6.11
N THR A 256 10.67 21.27 -5.88
CA THR A 256 11.76 21.37 -4.89
C THR A 256 13.08 21.56 -5.65
N ARG A 257 13.89 22.53 -5.22
CA ARG A 257 15.18 22.91 -5.83
C ARG A 257 16.20 21.75 -5.79
N PRO A 258 17.13 21.69 -6.76
CA PRO A 258 18.09 20.59 -6.88
C PRO A 258 19.23 20.79 -5.89
N ILE A 259 19.10 20.24 -4.68
CA ILE A 259 20.25 19.98 -3.81
C ILE A 259 20.22 18.50 -3.46
N VAL A 260 20.36 17.69 -4.50
CA VAL A 260 20.91 16.34 -4.41
C VAL A 260 22.15 16.40 -5.29
N PRO A 261 23.34 15.94 -4.85
CA PRO A 261 24.48 15.79 -5.74
C PRO A 261 24.07 14.87 -6.89
N SER A 262 23.71 15.47 -8.02
CA SER A 262 23.34 14.80 -9.26
C SER A 262 24.60 14.16 -9.83
N GLY A 263 24.83 12.90 -9.45
CA GLY A 263 25.87 12.04 -10.00
C GLY A 263 25.33 10.70 -10.51
N THR A 264 24.05 10.41 -10.33
CA THR A 264 23.45 9.12 -10.70
C THR A 264 23.02 9.14 -12.17
N ARG A 265 23.61 8.27 -13.00
CA ARG A 265 23.02 7.90 -14.30
C ARG A 265 21.67 7.24 -14.02
N GLY A 266 20.60 7.75 -14.62
CA GLY A 266 19.22 7.29 -14.37
C GLY A 266 19.07 5.78 -14.42
N SER A 267 18.74 5.17 -13.28
CA SER A 267 18.46 3.74 -13.14
C SER A 267 16.98 3.47 -13.45
N CYS A 268 16.61 3.58 -14.72
CA CYS A 268 15.32 3.07 -15.19
C CYS A 268 15.51 2.47 -16.58
N HIS A 269 15.35 1.15 -16.67
CA HIS A 269 15.19 0.49 -17.96
C HIS A 269 13.95 1.07 -18.64
N GLN A 270 14.16 1.83 -19.71
CA GLN A 270 13.10 2.41 -20.51
C GLN A 270 12.43 1.30 -21.32
N GLU A 271 11.11 1.20 -21.24
CA GLU A 271 10.36 0.29 -22.11
C GLU A 271 10.54 0.74 -23.57
N PRO A 272 10.99 -0.16 -24.49
CA PRO A 272 11.13 0.16 -25.90
C PRO A 272 9.83 0.73 -26.48
N SER A 273 9.94 1.61 -27.46
CA SER A 273 8.77 2.10 -28.21
C SER A 273 7.98 0.90 -28.77
N PRO A 274 6.65 0.83 -28.56
CA PRO A 274 5.86 -0.25 -29.14
C PRO A 274 5.94 -0.16 -30.67
N ALA A 275 6.59 -1.16 -31.29
CA ALA A 275 6.73 -1.27 -32.74
C ALA A 275 5.50 -1.93 -33.39
N LEU A 276 4.29 -1.49 -33.02
CA LEU A 276 3.06 -1.97 -33.65
C LEU A 276 2.33 -0.80 -34.31
N THR A 277 2.79 -0.48 -35.52
CA THR A 277 1.96 0.19 -36.52
C THR A 277 1.01 -0.86 -37.07
N SER A 278 -0.30 -0.65 -36.91
CA SER A 278 -1.34 -1.38 -37.63
C SER A 278 -1.07 -1.32 -39.13
N GLY A 279 -0.57 -2.42 -39.70
CA GLY A 279 -0.17 -2.54 -41.09
C GLY A 279 -0.39 -3.96 -41.59
N ASN A 280 -1.26 -4.09 -42.58
CA ASN A 280 -1.82 -5.34 -43.08
C ASN A 280 -0.82 -6.10 -44.00
N ARG A 281 -0.75 -7.43 -43.83
CA ARG A 281 -0.16 -8.49 -44.68
C ARG A 281 1.38 -8.60 -44.79
N GLY A 282 1.88 -9.72 -44.25
CA GLY A 282 3.13 -10.39 -44.66
C GLY A 282 3.34 -11.69 -43.87
N ARG A 283 3.27 -12.84 -44.54
CA ARG A 283 3.21 -14.21 -43.99
C ARG A 283 4.44 -14.55 -43.11
N ILE A 284 4.21 -15.01 -41.87
CA ILE A 284 5.23 -15.76 -41.10
C ILE A 284 5.17 -17.23 -41.51
N ARG A 285 6.28 -17.72 -42.07
CA ARG A 285 6.52 -19.13 -42.39
C ARG A 285 6.90 -19.91 -41.11
N ALA A 286 6.36 -21.13 -41.05
CA ALA A 286 6.75 -22.30 -40.25
C ALA A 286 6.62 -22.23 -38.72
N LEU A 287 5.56 -22.90 -38.25
CA LEU A 287 5.35 -23.34 -36.87
C LEU A 287 6.29 -24.50 -36.54
N ASN A 288 6.74 -24.54 -35.29
CA ASN A 288 7.52 -25.59 -34.65
C ASN A 288 6.65 -26.87 -34.52
N LEU A 289 6.49 -27.61 -35.63
CA LEU A 289 6.05 -29.00 -35.62
C LEU A 289 7.20 -29.85 -35.08
N GLU A 290 7.22 -30.11 -33.77
CA GLU A 290 7.70 -31.36 -33.14
C GLU A 290 7.82 -31.18 -31.61
N SER A 291 6.68 -31.02 -30.92
CA SER A 291 6.63 -31.23 -29.46
C SER A 291 5.32 -31.82 -28.95
N ASN A 292 4.40 -32.26 -29.80
CA ASN A 292 3.18 -32.96 -29.37
C ASN A 292 2.77 -34.02 -30.38
N ILE A 293 3.54 -35.10 -30.44
CA ILE A 293 3.11 -36.38 -31.01
C ILE A 293 2.78 -37.30 -29.82
N LEU A 294 1.60 -37.93 -29.88
CA LEU A 294 0.91 -38.74 -28.85
C LEU A 294 0.13 -37.86 -27.85
N THR A 295 -1.14 -37.56 -28.07
CA THR A 295 -2.24 -38.54 -28.05
C THR A 295 -3.43 -38.00 -28.88
N LEU A 296 -3.75 -38.66 -29.99
CA LEU A 296 -5.06 -38.56 -30.68
C LEU A 296 -6.15 -39.08 -29.69
N THR A 297 -7.44 -38.74 -29.71
CA THR A 297 -8.36 -38.47 -30.81
C THR A 297 -9.71 -38.05 -30.21
N CYS A 298 -10.46 -37.18 -30.91
CA CYS A 298 -11.94 -37.14 -31.07
C CYS A 298 -12.85 -37.01 -29.82
N CYS A 299 -13.92 -36.21 -29.79
CA CYS A 299 -14.85 -35.79 -30.85
C CYS A 299 -15.39 -34.36 -30.65
N CYS A 300 -15.90 -33.81 -31.76
CA CYS A 300 -16.71 -32.60 -31.99
C CYS A 300 -17.87 -32.43 -30.96
N GLU A 301 -18.55 -31.29 -30.78
CA GLU A 301 -19.15 -30.41 -31.80
C GLU A 301 -19.83 -29.17 -31.15
N SER A 302 -19.94 -28.08 -31.93
CA SER A 302 -21.00 -27.04 -31.94
C SER A 302 -20.90 -25.73 -31.11
N VAL A 303 -20.78 -24.60 -31.86
CA VAL A 303 -21.59 -23.33 -31.84
C VAL A 303 -21.54 -22.50 -30.53
N ASN A 304 -21.09 -21.23 -30.46
CA ASN A 304 -21.48 -20.04 -31.21
C ASN A 304 -20.58 -18.83 -30.82
N CYS A 305 -20.46 -17.84 -31.71
CA CYS A 305 -19.75 -16.57 -31.46
C CYS A 305 -20.53 -15.64 -30.52
N GLY A 306 -19.82 -14.94 -29.64
CA GLY A 306 -20.32 -13.83 -28.84
C GLY A 306 -19.18 -12.92 -28.43
N ASP A 307 -19.09 -11.76 -29.08
CA ASP A 307 -18.19 -10.67 -28.74
C ASP A 307 -18.36 -10.27 -27.27
N ASN A 308 -17.28 -10.36 -26.49
CA ASN A 308 -17.18 -9.74 -25.17
C ASN A 308 -15.83 -9.04 -25.05
N ALA A 309 -15.74 -7.88 -25.68
CA ALA A 309 -14.76 -6.88 -25.30
C ALA A 309 -15.07 -6.45 -23.85
N SER A 310 -14.20 -6.86 -22.93
CA SER A 310 -14.31 -6.63 -21.50
C SER A 310 -14.63 -5.17 -21.16
N SER A 311 -15.74 -4.97 -20.47
CA SER A 311 -16.24 -3.73 -19.86
C SER A 311 -15.39 -3.25 -18.66
N PHE A 312 -14.07 -3.28 -18.81
CA PHE A 312 -13.09 -3.04 -17.75
C PHE A 312 -12.66 -1.57 -17.58
N GLN A 313 -13.25 -0.64 -18.34
CA GLN A 313 -12.78 0.76 -18.39
C GLN A 313 -13.74 1.80 -17.76
N SER A 314 -14.97 1.46 -17.39
CA SER A 314 -15.96 2.49 -16.98
C SER A 314 -16.13 2.72 -15.46
N ALA A 315 -15.40 2.02 -14.58
CA ALA A 315 -15.68 2.06 -13.13
C ALA A 315 -14.54 2.64 -12.26
N ILE A 316 -13.56 3.33 -12.86
CA ILE A 316 -12.35 3.80 -12.14
C ILE A 316 -12.47 5.26 -11.63
N GLY A 317 -13.50 6.03 -12.00
CA GLY A 317 -13.65 7.44 -11.61
C GLY A 317 -14.62 7.78 -10.46
N GLY A 318 -15.42 6.84 -9.95
CA GLY A 318 -16.67 7.19 -9.25
C GLY A 318 -16.70 7.19 -7.72
N LEU A 319 -15.78 6.52 -7.03
CA LEU A 319 -16.08 6.00 -5.67
C LEU A 319 -15.20 6.52 -4.52
N ILE A 320 -14.50 7.64 -4.69
CA ILE A 320 -13.84 8.36 -3.58
C ILE A 320 -14.74 9.49 -3.01
N ARG A 321 -15.90 9.77 -3.59
CA ARG A 321 -16.77 10.90 -3.17
C ARG A 321 -17.86 10.56 -2.14
N LYS A 322 -17.95 9.33 -1.61
CA LYS A 322 -19.10 8.89 -0.78
C LYS A 322 -18.79 8.17 0.54
N ALA A 323 -17.59 8.35 1.09
CA ALA A 323 -17.27 7.86 2.44
C ALA A 323 -16.81 9.01 3.35
N ALA A 324 -17.69 10.01 3.48
CA ALA A 324 -17.69 10.96 4.57
C ALA A 324 -19.16 11.30 4.85
N LEU A 325 -19.57 11.24 6.12
CA LEU A 325 -20.94 11.35 6.66
C LEU A 325 -21.65 10.00 6.84
N ALA A 326 -21.39 9.37 7.99
CA ALA A 326 -22.43 8.77 8.83
C ALA A 326 -21.82 8.39 10.19
N CYS A 327 -21.92 9.31 11.16
CA CYS A 327 -21.97 9.02 12.60
C CYS A 327 -22.26 10.35 13.31
N GLU A 328 -23.53 10.71 13.44
CA GLU A 328 -23.99 11.65 14.48
C GLU A 328 -25.32 11.14 15.07
N ASP A 329 -25.25 10.93 16.39
CA ASP A 329 -26.21 11.23 17.43
C ASP A 329 -27.58 10.54 17.50
N ALA A 330 -27.66 9.61 18.46
CA ALA A 330 -28.89 9.24 19.14
C ALA A 330 -28.99 10.00 20.48
N ALA A 331 -29.79 11.06 20.51
CA ALA A 331 -30.34 11.63 21.75
C ALA A 331 -31.77 12.14 21.49
N ALA A 332 -32.69 11.75 22.37
CA ALA A 332 -34.14 11.75 22.20
C ALA A 332 -34.83 13.12 22.40
N ARG A 333 -36.00 13.32 21.74
CA ARG A 333 -37.25 13.96 22.27
C ARG A 333 -38.42 13.94 21.22
N PRO A 334 -39.70 14.16 21.63
CA PRO A 334 -40.87 13.31 21.30
C PRO A 334 -41.76 13.83 20.12
N PRO A 335 -42.83 13.11 19.71
CA PRO A 335 -43.46 13.32 18.41
C PRO A 335 -44.57 14.39 18.45
N GLY A 336 -44.44 15.39 17.56
CA GLY A 336 -45.46 16.38 17.23
C GLY A 336 -45.98 16.17 15.80
N ARG A 337 -47.30 16.32 15.64
CA ARG A 337 -48.15 15.89 14.51
C ARG A 337 -47.74 16.35 13.11
N ALA A 338 -48.06 15.48 12.15
CA ALA A 338 -47.85 15.59 10.71
C ALA A 338 -48.61 16.73 10.03
N SER A 339 -47.94 17.42 9.10
CA SER A 339 -48.53 18.32 8.11
C SER A 339 -48.20 17.79 6.71
N ALA A 340 -49.21 17.63 5.87
CA ALA A 340 -49.15 17.05 4.54
C ALA A 340 -48.24 17.85 3.57
N ALA A 341 -47.42 17.14 2.79
CA ALA A 341 -46.48 17.73 1.83
C ALA A 341 -47.18 18.16 0.53
N VAL A 342 -47.14 19.46 0.22
CA VAL A 342 -47.55 20.05 -1.06
C VAL A 342 -46.36 20.09 -2.03
N CYS A 343 -46.60 19.80 -3.32
CA CYS A 343 -45.55 19.86 -4.35
C CYS A 343 -45.07 21.30 -4.59
N ARG A 344 -43.80 21.61 -4.27
CA ARG A 344 -43.20 22.96 -4.34
C ARG A 344 -43.00 23.54 -5.74
N ARG A 345 -43.41 22.84 -6.81
CA ARG A 345 -43.29 23.36 -8.19
C ARG A 345 -44.63 23.72 -8.85
N CYS A 346 -45.77 23.27 -8.30
CA CYS A 346 -47.08 23.55 -8.89
C CYS A 346 -48.24 23.70 -7.88
N GLY A 347 -47.99 23.61 -6.57
CA GLY A 347 -48.96 24.01 -5.53
C GLY A 347 -50.21 23.15 -5.36
N ARG A 348 -50.35 22.02 -6.07
CA ARG A 348 -51.52 21.12 -5.95
C ARG A 348 -51.24 19.92 -5.03
N PRO A 349 -52.22 19.47 -4.20
CA PRO A 349 -52.11 18.22 -3.45
C PRO A 349 -52.17 17.00 -4.39
N ARG A 350 -51.42 15.93 -4.08
CA ARG A 350 -51.43 14.67 -4.86
C ARG A 350 -52.77 13.94 -4.67
N PRO A 351 -53.38 13.38 -5.73
CA PRO A 351 -54.52 12.49 -5.58
C PRO A 351 -54.07 11.12 -5.03
N SER A 352 -54.78 10.63 -4.01
CA SER A 352 -54.63 9.28 -3.47
C SER A 352 -55.32 8.27 -4.37
N SER A 353 -54.57 7.43 -5.09
CA SER A 353 -55.13 6.26 -5.77
C SER A 353 -55.07 5.05 -4.86
N SER A 354 -56.24 4.62 -4.40
CA SER A 354 -56.50 3.33 -3.79
C SER A 354 -56.61 2.23 -4.86
N ARG A 355 -55.78 1.19 -4.76
CA ARG A 355 -56.16 -0.23 -4.85
C ARG A 355 -54.97 -1.12 -4.52
#